data_AF-A0A109LMI1-F1
#
_entry.id   AF-A0A109LMI1-F1
#
_cell.length_a   1.000
_cell.length_b   1.000
_cell.length_c   1.000
_cell.angle_alpha   90.00
_cell.angle_beta   90.00
_cell.angle_gamma   90.00
#
_symmetry.space_group_name_H-M   'P 1'
#
loop_
_entity.id
_entity.type
_entity.pdbx_description
1 polymer ?
#
loop_
_entity_poly.entity_id
_entity_poly.type
_entity_poly.pdbx_seq_one_letter_code
_entity_poly.pdbx_strand_id
1 'polypeptide(L)'
;MTTHTFKPDMPPPSKVFGPVAWMRANLFSSWLNTLLTLLAIYLVYLVVPPILHWAILDANWVGTTRADCTKEGACWVFIQQRFGQFMYGYYPVDLRWRVDMTVWLAIVGVAPLFISRFPRKAIYGLGFLHRVLARRAVDHRAVHVFGNAAAVPA
;
A
#
# COMPACT_ATOMS: atom_id res chain seq x y z
N MET A 1 56.43 -1.81 -20.79
CA MET A 1 55.01 -1.84 -21.21
C MET A 1 54.47 -3.22 -20.89
N THR A 2 53.58 -3.35 -19.92
CA THR A 2 52.99 -4.65 -19.52
C THR A 2 51.74 -4.90 -20.35
N THR A 3 51.80 -5.87 -21.26
CA THR A 3 50.68 -6.25 -22.12
C THR A 3 49.64 -7.03 -21.32
N HIS A 4 48.47 -6.44 -21.09
CA HIS A 4 47.33 -7.16 -20.51
C HIS A 4 46.76 -8.13 -21.55
N THR A 5 46.84 -9.43 -21.27
CA THR A 5 46.16 -10.48 -22.05
C THR A 5 44.72 -10.62 -21.57
N PHE A 6 43.77 -10.39 -22.47
CA PHE A 6 42.35 -10.63 -22.22
C PHE A 6 42.05 -12.13 -22.30
N LYS A 7 41.41 -12.68 -21.28
CA LYS A 7 40.98 -14.08 -21.23
C LYS A 7 39.64 -14.23 -21.95
N PRO A 8 39.37 -15.33 -22.67
CA PRO A 8 38.09 -15.55 -23.33
C PRO A 8 36.92 -15.55 -22.32
N ASP A 9 35.82 -14.91 -22.71
CA ASP A 9 34.60 -14.80 -21.92
C ASP A 9 33.95 -16.19 -21.75
N MET A 10 33.74 -16.60 -20.50
CA MET A 10 33.03 -17.83 -20.15
C MET A 10 31.54 -17.50 -19.89
N PRO A 11 30.60 -18.41 -20.19
CA PRO A 11 29.20 -18.19 -19.85
C PRO A 11 29.05 -18.04 -18.32
N PRO A 12 28.16 -17.14 -17.85
CA PRO A 12 27.95 -16.94 -16.42
C PRO A 12 27.48 -18.24 -15.77
N PRO A 13 27.88 -18.53 -14.51
CA PRO A 13 27.52 -19.77 -13.86
C PRO A 13 25.99 -19.84 -13.71
N SER A 14 25.38 -20.86 -14.32
CA SER A 14 23.92 -21.01 -14.42
C SER A 14 23.20 -21.12 -13.06
N LYS A 15 23.94 -21.37 -11.97
CA LYS A 15 23.40 -21.55 -10.61
C LYS A 15 23.36 -20.26 -9.76
N VAL A 16 23.84 -19.14 -10.28
CA VAL A 16 24.01 -17.89 -9.49
C VAL A 16 22.78 -16.97 -9.63
N PHE A 17 21.94 -17.18 -10.64
CA PHE A 17 20.80 -16.31 -10.93
C PHE A 17 19.50 -17.11 -10.96
N GLY A 18 18.41 -16.47 -10.50
CA GLY A 18 17.05 -17.02 -10.57
C GLY A 18 16.37 -17.19 -9.21
N PRO A 19 15.06 -17.48 -9.19
CA PRO A 19 14.25 -17.52 -7.97
C PRO A 19 14.76 -18.56 -6.96
N VAL A 20 15.20 -19.73 -7.43
CA VAL A 20 15.70 -20.82 -6.58
C VAL A 20 17.03 -20.44 -5.92
N ALA A 21 17.96 -19.84 -6.68
CA ALA A 21 19.23 -19.35 -6.14
C ALA A 21 19.01 -18.24 -5.11
N TRP A 22 18.06 -17.33 -5.38
CA TRP A 22 17.65 -16.28 -4.43
C TRP A 22 17.04 -16.84 -3.15
N MET A 23 16.11 -17.81 -3.24
CA MET A 23 15.51 -18.43 -2.05
C MET A 23 16.56 -19.13 -1.20
N ARG A 24 17.50 -19.86 -1.82
CA ARG A 24 18.58 -20.51 -1.08
C ARG A 24 19.50 -19.50 -0.39
N ALA A 25 19.80 -18.37 -1.04
CA ALA A 25 20.66 -17.33 -0.51
C ALA A 25 19.99 -16.46 0.57
N ASN A 26 18.66 -16.31 0.56
CA ASN A 26 17.94 -15.41 1.48
C ASN A 26 17.15 -16.17 2.55
N LEU A 27 16.30 -17.13 2.17
CA LEU A 27 15.40 -17.86 3.10
C LEU A 27 16.13 -19.02 3.79
N PHE A 28 17.00 -19.73 3.07
CA PHE A 28 17.65 -20.96 3.56
C PHE A 28 19.17 -20.82 3.76
N SER A 29 19.64 -19.60 4.04
CA SER A 29 21.06 -19.29 4.17
C SER A 29 21.73 -19.85 5.42
N SER A 30 20.95 -20.14 6.46
CA SER A 30 21.42 -20.73 7.72
C SER A 30 20.37 -21.69 8.28
N TRP A 31 20.77 -22.54 9.25
CA TRP A 31 19.85 -23.47 9.91
C TRP A 31 18.72 -22.74 10.65
N LEU A 32 19.03 -21.61 11.29
CA LEU A 32 18.05 -20.77 11.97
C LEU A 32 17.07 -20.13 10.97
N ASN A 33 17.58 -19.58 9.85
CA ASN A 33 16.73 -19.00 8.80
C ASN A 33 15.83 -20.07 8.18
N THR A 34 16.34 -21.29 8.00
CA THR A 34 15.55 -22.43 7.52
C THR A 34 14.42 -22.77 8.49
N LEU A 35 14.71 -22.88 9.79
CA LEU A 35 13.70 -23.14 10.82
C LEU A 35 12.64 -22.03 10.87
N LEU A 36 13.06 -20.77 10.84
CA LEU A 36 12.16 -19.62 10.87
C LEU A 36 11.28 -19.57 9.60
N THR A 37 11.84 -19.91 8.44
CA THR A 37 11.10 -20.00 7.17
C THR A 37 10.06 -21.10 7.23
N LEU A 38 10.41 -22.29 7.72
CA LEU A 38 9.45 -23.39 7.88
C LEU A 38 8.35 -23.05 8.88
N LEU A 39 8.70 -22.42 10.01
CA LEU A 39 7.73 -21.94 10.98
C LEU A 39 6.78 -20.91 10.37
N ALA A 40 7.31 -19.94 9.60
CA ALA A 40 6.50 -18.94 8.93
C ALA A 40 5.53 -19.59 7.92
N ILE A 41 6.00 -20.54 7.11
CA ILE A 41 5.15 -21.29 6.17
C ILE A 41 4.06 -22.07 6.93
N TYR A 42 4.42 -22.69 8.05
CA TYR A 42 3.47 -23.43 8.88
C TYR A 42 2.38 -22.51 9.47
N LEU A 43 2.77 -21.34 10.00
CA LEU A 43 1.81 -20.35 10.49
C LEU A 43 0.90 -19.83 9.37
N VAL A 44 1.47 -19.55 8.19
CA VAL A 44 0.71 -19.17 7.00
C VAL A 44 -0.29 -20.27 6.63
N TYR A 45 0.11 -21.54 6.68
CA TYR A 45 -0.76 -22.68 6.40
C TYR A 45 -1.89 -22.83 7.42
N LEU A 46 -1.66 -22.50 8.69
CA LEU A 46 -2.71 -22.55 9.71
C LEU A 46 -3.69 -21.38 9.59
N VAL A 47 -3.23 -20.20 9.17
CA VAL A 47 -4.01 -18.96 9.22
C VAL A 47 -4.70 -18.65 7.89
N VAL A 48 -4.02 -18.84 6.76
CA VAL A 48 -4.54 -18.41 5.45
C VAL A 48 -5.74 -19.22 4.98
N PRO A 49 -5.72 -20.57 5.00
CA PRO A 49 -6.88 -21.37 4.56
C PRO A 49 -8.18 -21.04 5.31
N PRO A 50 -8.24 -21.01 6.66
CA PRO A 50 -9.50 -20.69 7.34
C PRO A 50 -9.96 -19.25 7.08
N ILE A 51 -9.03 -18.28 6.95
CA ILE A 51 -9.40 -16.91 6.56
C ILE A 51 -9.99 -16.88 5.16
N LEU A 52 -9.43 -17.60 4.19
CA LEU A 52 -9.95 -17.63 2.82
C LEU A 52 -11.33 -18.31 2.76
N HIS A 53 -11.52 -19.40 3.52
CA HIS A 53 -12.83 -20.03 3.66
C HIS A 53 -13.86 -19.03 4.20
N TRP A 54 -13.57 -18.40 5.33
CA TRP A 54 -14.47 -17.44 5.95
C TRP A 54 -14.72 -16.19 5.09
N ALA A 55 -13.66 -15.61 4.51
CA ALA A 55 -13.73 -14.33 3.80
C ALA A 55 -14.29 -14.44 2.38
N ILE A 56 -14.18 -15.59 1.73
CA ILE A 56 -14.51 -15.74 0.30
C ILE A 56 -15.56 -16.83 0.08
N LEU A 57 -15.28 -18.05 0.54
CA LEU A 57 -16.08 -19.24 0.20
C LEU A 57 -17.42 -19.25 0.96
N ASP A 58 -17.37 -18.99 2.26
CA ASP A 58 -18.54 -18.99 3.14
C ASP A 58 -19.16 -17.59 3.27
N ALA A 59 -18.67 -16.61 2.51
CA ALA A 59 -19.09 -15.23 2.61
C ALA A 59 -20.44 -14.95 1.94
N ASN A 60 -21.11 -13.92 2.44
CA ASN A 60 -22.37 -13.40 1.91
C ASN A 60 -22.09 -12.22 0.98
N TRP A 61 -22.22 -12.43 -0.33
CA TRP A 61 -21.88 -11.46 -1.38
C TRP A 61 -23.07 -10.62 -1.86
N VAL A 62 -24.29 -11.15 -1.77
CA VAL A 62 -25.51 -10.54 -2.33
C VAL A 62 -26.48 -10.24 -1.20
N GLY A 63 -27.01 -9.01 -1.18
CA GLY A 63 -27.97 -8.55 -0.19
C GLY A 63 -28.07 -7.02 -0.18
N THR A 64 -29.05 -6.50 0.55
CA THR A 64 -29.31 -5.05 0.70
C THR A 64 -29.15 -4.60 2.14
N THR A 65 -29.35 -5.51 3.10
CA THR A 65 -29.29 -5.22 4.53
C THR A 65 -28.39 -6.20 5.26
N ARG A 66 -28.03 -5.87 6.50
CA ARG A 66 -27.26 -6.78 7.37
C ARG A 66 -28.02 -8.09 7.66
N ALA A 67 -29.36 -8.06 7.65
CA ALA A 67 -30.19 -9.23 7.90
C ALA A 67 -30.05 -10.30 6.80
N ASP A 68 -29.58 -9.89 5.61
CA ASP A 68 -29.39 -10.80 4.48
C ASP A 68 -28.09 -11.64 4.61
N CYS A 69 -27.24 -11.36 5.60
CA CYS A 69 -26.04 -12.13 5.90
C CYS A 69 -26.39 -13.36 6.75
N THR A 70 -26.70 -14.47 6.07
CA THR A 70 -27.20 -15.71 6.68
C THR A 70 -26.13 -16.77 6.92
N LYS A 71 -25.05 -16.78 6.12
CA LYS A 71 -23.92 -17.69 6.31
C LYS A 71 -23.01 -17.23 7.47
N GLU A 72 -22.30 -18.18 8.07
CA GLU A 72 -21.32 -17.96 9.16
C GLU A 72 -20.03 -17.23 8.71
N GLY A 73 -19.85 -17.02 7.40
CA GLY A 73 -18.69 -16.32 6.83
C GLY A 73 -18.77 -14.79 6.91
N ALA A 74 -17.86 -14.12 6.18
CA ALA A 74 -17.80 -12.67 6.11
C ALA A 74 -19.06 -12.07 5.44
N CYS A 75 -19.52 -10.93 5.94
CA CYS A 75 -20.67 -10.20 5.39
C CYS A 75 -20.21 -9.06 4.49
N TRP A 76 -19.97 -9.34 3.20
CA TRP A 76 -19.55 -8.32 2.22
C TRP A 76 -20.65 -7.31 1.92
N VAL A 77 -21.92 -7.71 2.04
CA VAL A 77 -23.08 -6.82 1.90
C VAL A 77 -22.96 -5.59 2.81
N PHE A 78 -22.58 -5.79 4.07
CA PHE A 78 -22.39 -4.68 5.01
C PHE A 78 -21.27 -3.73 4.57
N ILE A 79 -20.15 -4.28 4.09
CA ILE A 79 -19.00 -3.50 3.61
C ILE A 79 -19.41 -2.67 2.39
N GLN A 80 -20.15 -3.25 1.43
CA GLN A 80 -20.63 -2.54 0.25
C GLN A 80 -21.57 -1.39 0.61
N GLN A 81 -22.55 -1.64 1.49
CA GLN A 81 -23.52 -0.62 1.91
C GLN A 81 -22.89 0.52 2.70
N ARG A 82 -21.79 0.26 3.41
CA ARG A 82 -21.06 1.26 4.22
C ARG A 82 -19.72 1.68 3.62
N PHE A 83 -19.42 1.29 2.39
CA PHE A 83 -18.12 1.53 1.76
C PHE A 83 -17.77 3.03 1.72
N GLY A 84 -18.75 3.87 1.38
CA GLY A 84 -18.57 5.32 1.39
C GLY A 84 -18.19 5.91 2.75
N GLN A 85 -18.67 5.32 3.86
CA GLN A 85 -18.28 5.75 5.21
C GLN A 85 -16.86 5.28 5.56
N PHE A 86 -16.43 4.10 5.11
CA PHE A 86 -15.06 3.63 5.34
C PHE A 86 -14.03 4.44 4.55
N MET A 87 -14.34 4.83 3.31
CA MET A 87 -13.45 5.62 2.47
C MET A 87 -13.41 7.11 2.85
N TYR A 88 -14.57 7.69 3.13
CA TYR A 88 -14.71 9.15 3.31
C TYR A 88 -15.05 9.57 4.75
N GLY A 89 -15.29 8.64 5.67
CA GLY A 89 -15.77 8.96 7.02
C GLY A 89 -17.14 9.67 6.99
N TYR A 90 -17.36 10.61 7.91
CA TYR A 90 -18.57 11.42 8.00
C TYR A 90 -18.64 12.57 6.97
N TYR A 91 -17.83 12.50 5.92
CA TYR A 91 -17.76 13.57 4.93
C TYR A 91 -19.00 13.54 4.01
N PRO A 92 -19.71 14.68 3.84
CA PRO A 92 -20.96 14.73 3.10
C PRO A 92 -20.73 14.42 1.62
N VAL A 93 -21.70 13.74 1.00
CA VAL A 93 -21.56 13.12 -0.33
C VAL A 93 -21.22 14.15 -1.41
N ASP A 94 -21.87 15.29 -1.34
CA ASP A 94 -21.73 16.46 -2.21
C ASP A 94 -20.35 17.11 -2.15
N LEU A 95 -19.59 16.92 -1.07
CA LEU A 95 -18.22 17.46 -0.96
C LEU A 95 -17.15 16.42 -1.30
N ARG A 96 -17.46 15.12 -1.41
CA ARG A 96 -16.47 14.03 -1.55
C ARG A 96 -15.48 14.22 -2.70
N TRP A 97 -15.91 14.92 -3.75
CA TRP A 97 -15.04 15.31 -4.87
C TRP A 97 -13.76 16.03 -4.41
N ARG A 98 -13.78 16.78 -3.30
CA ARG A 98 -12.59 17.44 -2.74
C ARG A 98 -11.55 16.41 -2.29
N VAL A 99 -12.01 15.32 -1.66
CA VAL A 99 -11.13 14.23 -1.22
C VAL A 99 -10.59 13.51 -2.45
N ASP A 100 -11.43 13.18 -3.42
CA ASP A 100 -10.98 12.52 -4.65
C ASP A 100 -9.95 13.37 -5.41
N MET A 101 -10.18 14.67 -5.55
CA MET A 101 -9.25 15.59 -6.24
C MET A 101 -7.91 15.72 -5.51
N THR A 102 -7.91 15.75 -4.17
CA THR A 102 -6.64 15.80 -3.42
C THR A 102 -5.83 14.52 -3.58
N VAL A 103 -6.49 13.35 -3.59
CA VAL A 103 -5.85 12.05 -3.87
C VAL A 103 -5.29 12.03 -5.30
N TRP A 104 -6.06 12.43 -6.31
CA TRP A 104 -5.59 12.47 -7.70
C TRP A 104 -4.40 13.42 -7.88
N LEU A 105 -4.44 14.62 -7.29
CA LEU A 105 -3.33 15.56 -7.33
C LEU A 105 -2.08 15.01 -6.63
N ALA A 106 -2.25 14.29 -5.52
CA ALA A 106 -1.15 13.62 -4.84
C ALA A 106 -0.54 12.51 -5.70
N ILE A 107 -1.36 11.67 -6.35
CA ILE A 107 -0.89 10.62 -7.25
C ILE A 107 -0.14 11.23 -8.43
N VAL A 108 -0.70 12.23 -9.11
CA VAL A 108 -0.05 12.90 -10.25
C VAL A 108 1.23 13.62 -9.83
N GLY A 109 1.24 14.24 -8.65
CA GLY A 109 2.42 14.91 -8.11
C GLY A 109 3.53 13.95 -7.71
N VAL A 110 3.20 12.76 -7.20
CA VAL A 110 4.18 11.78 -6.73
C VAL A 110 4.60 10.80 -7.84
N ALA A 111 3.75 10.52 -8.82
CA ALA A 111 4.02 9.57 -9.91
C ALA A 111 5.38 9.79 -10.62
N PRO A 112 5.82 11.04 -10.93
CA PRO A 112 7.12 11.27 -11.54
C PRO A 112 8.32 10.82 -10.68
N LEU A 113 8.18 10.73 -9.36
CA LEU A 113 9.26 10.25 -8.48
C LEU A 113 9.53 8.74 -8.66
N PHE A 114 8.53 7.97 -9.07
CA PHE A 114 8.68 6.53 -9.32
C PHE A 114 9.32 6.23 -10.67
N ILE A 115 9.49 7.22 -11.55
CA ILE A 115 10.14 7.07 -12.86
C ILE A 115 11.66 7.23 -12.68
N SER A 116 12.40 6.13 -12.87
CA SER A 116 13.87 6.10 -12.68
C SER A 116 14.65 7.05 -13.60
N ARG A 117 14.08 7.37 -14.77
CA ARG A 117 14.67 8.24 -15.81
C ARG A 117 14.48 9.75 -15.58
N PHE A 118 13.79 10.17 -14.52
CA PHE A 118 13.53 11.60 -14.30
C PHE A 118 14.79 12.33 -13.78
N PRO A 119 15.34 13.32 -14.52
CA PRO A 119 16.48 14.08 -14.03
C PRO A 119 16.06 14.95 -12.83
N ARG A 120 16.93 15.05 -11.81
CA ARG A 120 16.71 15.86 -10.58
C ARG A 120 15.47 15.46 -9.76
N LYS A 121 15.05 14.20 -9.79
CA LYS A 121 13.93 13.64 -8.99
C LYS A 121 13.96 13.98 -7.49
N ALA A 122 15.16 14.04 -6.89
CA ALA A 122 15.32 14.42 -5.48
C ALA A 122 14.95 15.90 -5.24
N ILE A 123 15.32 16.81 -6.13
CA ILE A 123 15.01 18.25 -6.02
C ILE A 123 13.51 18.48 -6.25
N TYR A 124 12.92 17.80 -7.25
CA TYR A 124 11.48 17.85 -7.48
C TYR A 124 10.70 17.31 -6.27
N GLY A 125 11.11 16.17 -5.71
CA GLY A 125 10.52 15.60 -4.51
C GLY A 125 10.61 16.52 -3.29
N LEU A 126 11.77 17.14 -3.05
CA LEU A 126 11.98 18.07 -1.95
C LEU A 126 11.15 19.36 -2.14
N GLY A 127 11.04 19.87 -3.37
CA GLY A 127 10.22 21.02 -3.70
C GLY A 127 8.70 20.75 -3.60
N PHE A 128 8.26 19.56 -4.04
CA PHE A 128 6.88 19.11 -3.89
C PHE A 128 6.52 18.95 -2.40
N LEU A 129 7.37 18.26 -1.63
CA LEU A 129 7.19 18.08 -0.19
C LEU A 129 7.17 19.43 0.54
N HIS A 130 8.11 20.33 0.24
CA HIS A 130 8.15 21.66 0.83
C HIS A 130 6.86 22.45 0.51
N ARG A 131 6.36 22.42 -0.73
CA ARG A 131 5.09 23.09 -1.09
C ARG A 131 3.89 22.48 -0.38
N VAL A 132 3.84 21.16 -0.24
CA VAL A 132 2.75 20.47 0.48
C VAL A 132 2.80 20.78 1.98
N LEU A 133 3.98 20.73 2.60
CA LEU A 133 4.17 21.06 4.01
C LEU A 133 3.94 22.55 4.30
N ALA A 134 4.37 23.44 3.42
CA ALA A 134 4.12 24.87 3.55
C ALA A 134 2.62 25.18 3.42
N ARG A 135 1.91 24.53 2.49
CA ARG A 135 0.43 24.63 2.41
C ARG A 135 -0.24 24.07 3.66
N ARG A 136 0.23 22.93 4.19
CA ARG A 136 -0.28 22.36 5.44
C ARG A 136 -0.04 23.28 6.65
N ALA A 137 1.10 23.98 6.70
CA ALA A 137 1.39 24.97 7.74
C ALA A 137 0.48 26.21 7.64
N VAL A 138 0.11 26.61 6.42
CA VAL A 138 -0.87 27.67 6.16
C VAL A 138 -2.28 27.21 6.56
N ASP A 139 -2.68 25.99 6.22
CA ASP A 139 -4.00 25.45 6.58
C ASP A 139 -4.15 25.22 8.09
N HIS A 140 -3.11 24.79 8.81
CA HIS A 140 -3.15 24.71 10.28
C HIS A 140 -3.37 26.09 10.92
N ARG A 141 -2.76 27.16 10.37
CA ARG A 141 -3.05 28.53 10.79
C ARG A 141 -4.47 28.95 10.43
N ALA A 142 -4.98 28.55 9.26
CA ALA A 142 -6.35 28.85 8.84
C ALA A 142 -7.38 28.15 9.75
N VAL A 143 -7.19 26.88 10.11
CA VAL A 143 -8.10 26.14 11.01
C VAL A 143 -8.16 26.77 12.40
N HIS A 144 -7.04 27.27 12.94
CA HIS A 144 -7.06 28.01 14.21
C HIS A 144 -7.79 29.37 14.11
N VAL A 145 -7.77 30.03 12.95
CA VAL A 145 -8.51 31.29 12.72
C VAL A 145 -10.01 31.04 12.48
N PHE A 146 -10.36 30.02 11.70
CA PHE A 146 -11.76 29.65 11.43
C PHE A 146 -12.43 28.91 12.60
N GLY A 147 -11.68 28.23 13.46
CA GLY A 147 -12.19 27.62 14.69
C GLY A 147 -12.75 28.65 15.69
N ASN A 148 -12.26 29.89 15.65
CA ASN A 148 -12.83 31.00 16.44
C ASN A 148 -14.02 31.69 15.76
N ALA A 149 -14.24 31.47 14.46
CA ALA A 149 -15.36 32.04 13.71
C ALA A 149 -16.58 31.11 13.61
N ALA A 150 -16.41 29.81 13.91
CA ALA A 150 -17.48 28.80 13.88
C ALA A 150 -18.19 28.62 15.24
N ALA A 151 -18.16 29.63 16.12
CA ALA A 151 -19.12 29.74 17.21
C ALA A 151 -20.46 30.19 16.62
N VAL A 152 -21.15 29.26 15.96
CA VAL A 152 -22.57 29.41 15.64
C VAL A 152 -23.32 29.41 16.98
N PRO A 153 -24.05 30.48 17.33
CA PRO A 153 -24.88 30.46 18.53
C PRO A 153 -26.03 29.47 18.31
N ALA A 154 -26.17 28.53 19.25
CA ALA A 154 -27.43 27.84 19.50
C ALA A 154 -28.22 28.64 20.55
#